data_AF-A0A6G8AQ46-F1
#
_entry.id   AF-A0A6G8AQ46-F1
#
_cell.length_a   1.000
_cell.length_b   1.000
_cell.length_c   1.000
_cell.angle_alpha   90.00
_cell.angle_beta   90.00
_cell.angle_gamma   90.00
#
_symmetry.space_group_name_H-M   'P 1'
#
loop_
_entity.id
_entity.type
_entity.pdbx_description
1 polymer ?
#
loop_
_entity_poly.entity_id
_entity_poly.type
_entity_poly.pdbx_seq_one_letter_code
_entity_poly.pdbx_strand_id
1 'polypeptide(L)'
;MSKLTFKRVMNDDFELDYEIPKEVGENYERLTSFRSGRDFNLEVRGYVSDYVKKFKEYLTDENEAAMDERLIKYNKLVVELKTAILGATNVPSIMISGGSNYPVAKKRKELDRTYARESELYSENGKHARFFENTRKMFDPVLKRQAEDVEEMRKKRSEEQGWQSFFKEVDHEEIEGYGIDVDDNRIYIQTYTKPSLELRAVLKVCALRWSPKNVRWQRILTQNAINSLQHNLKTSVGLEIEVN
;
A
#
# COMPACT_ATOMS: atom_id res chain seq x y z
N MET A 1 12.48 15.62 -20.07
CA MET A 1 11.64 16.18 -18.99
C MET A 1 10.26 15.56 -19.12
N SER A 2 9.68 15.07 -18.02
CA SER A 2 8.31 14.52 -18.04
C SER A 2 7.34 15.58 -18.56
N LYS A 3 6.32 15.14 -19.30
CA LYS A 3 5.31 16.05 -19.84
C LYS A 3 4.24 16.37 -18.81
N LEU A 4 4.17 15.58 -17.75
CA LEU A 4 3.20 15.65 -16.67
C LEU A 4 3.81 16.27 -15.41
N THR A 5 3.56 17.56 -15.19
CA THR A 5 3.98 18.28 -13.97
C THR A 5 2.80 19.02 -13.35
N PHE A 6 2.88 19.31 -12.05
CA PHE A 6 1.87 20.06 -11.30
C PHE A 6 1.58 21.40 -11.96
N LYS A 7 2.62 22.18 -12.31
CA LYS A 7 2.46 23.49 -12.95
C LYS A 7 1.76 23.41 -14.31
N ARG A 8 2.07 22.40 -15.12
CA ARG A 8 1.43 22.15 -16.41
C ARG A 8 -0.04 21.79 -16.28
N VAL A 9 -0.36 20.89 -15.36
CA VAL A 9 -1.75 20.49 -15.08
C VAL A 9 -2.57 21.66 -14.53
N MET A 10 -2.00 22.53 -13.69
CA MET A 10 -2.70 23.73 -13.21
C MET A 10 -3.06 24.71 -14.34
N ASN A 11 -2.31 24.70 -15.44
CA ASN A 11 -2.55 25.53 -16.62
C ASN A 11 -3.39 24.83 -17.70
N ASP A 12 -3.91 23.63 -17.40
CA ASP A 12 -4.61 22.76 -18.37
C ASP A 12 -3.78 22.44 -19.64
N ASP A 13 -2.45 22.57 -19.58
CA ASP A 13 -1.51 22.31 -20.68
C ASP A 13 -0.61 21.13 -20.34
N PHE A 14 -1.17 19.92 -20.38
CA PHE A 14 -0.46 18.70 -20.04
C PHE A 14 -0.81 17.52 -20.92
N GLU A 15 0.16 16.62 -21.06
CA GLU A 15 -0.03 15.28 -21.60
C GLU A 15 0.13 14.25 -20.48
N LEU A 16 -0.52 13.10 -20.62
CA LEU A 16 -0.35 12.00 -19.68
C LEU A 16 0.97 11.29 -19.97
N ASP A 17 1.70 10.93 -18.91
CA ASP A 17 2.92 10.11 -19.05
C ASP A 17 2.57 8.63 -19.28
N TYR A 18 1.43 8.18 -18.75
CA TYR A 18 0.84 6.87 -18.95
C TYR A 18 -0.57 7.02 -19.50
N GLU A 19 -0.89 6.19 -20.48
CA GLU A 19 -2.20 6.15 -21.14
C GLU A 19 -2.73 4.72 -21.17
N ILE A 20 -4.05 4.59 -21.13
CA ILE A 20 -4.75 3.32 -21.37
C ILE A 20 -4.47 2.92 -22.82
N PRO A 21 -3.93 1.70 -23.07
CA PRO A 21 -3.68 1.23 -24.42
C PRO A 21 -4.95 1.23 -25.26
N LYS A 22 -4.86 1.75 -26.49
CA LYS A 22 -6.00 1.87 -27.41
C LYS A 22 -6.74 0.56 -27.62
N GLU A 23 -6.00 -0.54 -27.78
CA GLU A 23 -6.53 -1.90 -27.99
C GLU A 23 -7.44 -2.36 -26.84
N VAL A 24 -7.13 -1.97 -25.60
CA VAL A 24 -7.94 -2.33 -24.42
C VAL A 24 -9.30 -1.63 -24.49
N GLY A 25 -9.30 -0.34 -24.85
CA GLY A 25 -10.52 0.43 -25.05
C GLY A 25 -11.36 -0.09 -26.22
N GLU A 26 -10.74 -0.34 -27.37
CA GLU A 26 -11.40 -0.87 -28.55
C GLU A 26 -12.02 -2.25 -28.31
N ASN A 27 -11.32 -3.14 -27.60
CA ASN A 27 -11.86 -4.43 -27.20
C ASN A 27 -13.06 -4.30 -26.27
N TYR A 28 -12.98 -3.40 -25.28
CA TYR A 28 -14.10 -3.12 -24.38
C TYR A 28 -15.32 -2.58 -25.15
N GLU A 29 -15.13 -1.63 -26.07
CA GLU A 29 -16.21 -1.07 -26.88
C GLU A 29 -16.86 -2.13 -27.74
N ARG A 30 -16.06 -2.97 -28.44
CA ARG A 30 -16.57 -4.09 -29.25
C ARG A 30 -17.52 -5.01 -28.48
N LEU A 31 -17.27 -5.20 -27.18
CA LEU A 31 -18.08 -6.06 -26.33
C LEU A 31 -19.29 -5.35 -25.71
N THR A 32 -19.32 -4.02 -25.66
CA THR A 32 -20.30 -3.28 -24.83
C THR A 32 -21.13 -2.25 -25.59
N SER A 33 -20.68 -1.80 -26.76
CA SER A 33 -21.24 -0.66 -27.49
C SER A 33 -21.26 -0.92 -29.00
N PHE A 34 -22.27 -0.41 -29.69
CA PHE A 34 -22.30 -0.35 -31.17
C PHE A 34 -21.49 0.83 -31.74
N ARG A 35 -21.12 1.78 -30.88
CA ARG A 35 -20.27 2.92 -31.22
C ARG A 35 -18.84 2.64 -30.78
N SER A 36 -17.90 3.12 -31.58
CA SER A 36 -16.45 3.03 -31.34
C SER A 36 -15.82 4.43 -31.31
N GLY A 37 -14.63 4.52 -30.73
CA GLY A 37 -13.80 5.73 -30.76
C GLY A 37 -13.90 6.59 -29.51
N ARG A 38 -14.38 6.04 -28.39
CA ARG A 38 -14.30 6.72 -27.09
C ARG A 38 -12.84 6.86 -26.66
N ASP A 39 -12.45 8.08 -26.29
CA ASP A 39 -11.18 8.32 -25.60
C ASP A 39 -11.32 7.99 -24.11
N PHE A 40 -10.84 6.82 -23.70
CA PHE A 40 -10.81 6.41 -22.30
C PHE A 40 -9.80 7.20 -21.45
N ASN A 41 -8.82 7.87 -22.08
CA ASN A 41 -7.85 8.69 -21.37
C ASN A 41 -8.41 10.05 -20.94
N LEU A 42 -9.56 10.47 -21.48
CA LEU A 42 -10.25 11.68 -21.02
C LEU A 42 -10.59 11.61 -19.52
N GLU A 43 -11.05 10.44 -19.05
CA GLU A 43 -11.32 10.24 -17.62
C GLU A 43 -10.03 10.26 -16.80
N VAL A 44 -8.94 9.69 -17.32
CA VAL A 44 -7.63 9.71 -16.66
C VAL A 44 -7.13 11.15 -16.49
N ARG A 45 -7.29 12.01 -17.50
CA ARG A 45 -6.99 13.46 -17.38
C ARG A 45 -7.80 14.09 -16.25
N GLY A 46 -9.09 13.79 -16.15
CA GLY A 46 -9.94 14.25 -15.04
C GLY A 46 -9.39 13.86 -13.66
N TYR A 47 -8.99 12.60 -13.47
CA TYR A 47 -8.37 12.17 -12.21
C TYR A 47 -7.08 12.91 -11.88
N VAL A 48 -6.22 13.14 -12.88
CA VAL A 48 -4.96 13.87 -12.74
C VAL A 48 -5.22 15.32 -12.34
N SER A 49 -6.17 15.99 -13.01
CA SER A 49 -6.58 17.36 -12.67
C SER A 49 -7.16 17.43 -11.25
N ASP A 50 -8.01 16.48 -10.85
CA ASP A 50 -8.57 16.41 -9.49
C ASP A 50 -7.49 16.20 -8.43
N TYR A 51 -6.48 15.38 -8.72
CA TYR A 51 -5.34 15.16 -7.84
C TYR A 51 -4.56 16.47 -7.62
N VAL A 52 -4.19 17.17 -8.70
CA VAL A 52 -3.47 18.44 -8.60
C VAL A 52 -4.31 19.48 -7.87
N LYS A 53 -5.61 19.58 -8.19
CA LYS A 53 -6.55 20.48 -7.51
C LYS A 53 -6.60 20.24 -5.99
N LYS A 54 -6.51 18.99 -5.55
CA LYS A 54 -6.57 18.60 -4.13
C LYS A 54 -5.27 18.84 -3.38
N PHE A 55 -4.11 18.78 -4.05
CA PHE A 55 -2.80 18.93 -3.41
C PHE A 55 -2.08 20.24 -3.73
N LYS A 56 -2.66 21.12 -4.57
CA LYS A 56 -2.05 22.41 -4.97
C LYS A 56 -1.65 23.29 -3.79
N GLU A 57 -2.41 23.25 -2.69
CA GLU A 57 -2.16 24.08 -1.49
C GLU A 57 -0.89 23.67 -0.75
N TYR A 58 -0.41 22.44 -0.97
CA TYR A 58 0.81 21.92 -0.37
C TYR A 58 2.02 22.03 -1.29
N LEU A 59 1.85 22.59 -2.50
CA LEU A 59 2.95 22.76 -3.45
C LEU A 59 3.88 23.89 -3.00
N THR A 60 5.17 23.59 -2.88
CA THR A 60 6.24 24.56 -2.63
C THR A 60 7.37 24.34 -3.64
N ASP A 61 8.21 25.34 -3.88
CA ASP A 61 9.32 25.21 -4.84
C ASP A 61 10.31 24.11 -4.42
N GLU A 62 10.47 23.88 -3.11
CA GLU A 62 11.33 22.82 -2.57
C GLU A 62 10.76 21.40 -2.80
N ASN A 63 9.43 21.25 -2.79
CA ASN A 63 8.78 19.93 -2.90
C ASN A 63 8.23 19.63 -4.29
N GLU A 64 8.32 20.57 -5.23
CA GLU A 64 7.77 20.48 -6.59
C GLU A 64 8.22 19.20 -7.30
N ALA A 65 9.51 18.89 -7.28
CA ALA A 65 10.04 17.69 -7.93
C ALA A 65 9.46 16.39 -7.33
N ALA A 66 9.27 16.35 -6.00
CA ALA A 66 8.68 15.20 -5.32
C ALA A 66 7.17 15.08 -5.60
N MET A 67 6.47 16.20 -5.70
CA MET A 67 5.07 16.27 -6.09
C MET A 67 4.88 15.79 -7.54
N ASP A 68 5.72 16.24 -8.47
CA ASP A 68 5.71 15.81 -9.87
C ASP A 68 5.96 14.30 -9.98
N GLU A 69 6.97 13.76 -9.30
CA GLU A 69 7.21 12.31 -9.27
C GLU A 69 5.99 11.55 -8.72
N ARG A 70 5.34 12.09 -7.70
CA ARG A 70 4.13 11.50 -7.11
C ARG A 70 2.93 11.57 -8.06
N LEU A 71 2.79 12.65 -8.83
CA LEU A 71 1.76 12.81 -9.86
C LEU A 71 1.92 11.78 -10.98
N ILE A 72 3.15 11.54 -11.44
CA ILE A 72 3.47 10.52 -12.45
C ILE A 72 3.10 9.13 -11.93
N LYS A 73 3.45 8.81 -10.67
CA LYS A 73 3.05 7.56 -10.02
C LYS A 73 1.52 7.42 -9.91
N TYR A 74 0.82 8.52 -9.65
CA TYR A 74 -0.63 8.54 -9.59
C TYR A 74 -1.28 8.31 -10.96
N ASN A 75 -0.79 8.98 -12.01
CA ASN A 75 -1.24 8.76 -13.38
C ASN A 75 -1.07 7.29 -13.78
N LYS A 76 0.10 6.69 -13.51
CA LYS A 76 0.32 5.25 -13.70
C LYS A 76 -0.71 4.38 -12.97
N LEU A 77 -0.95 4.65 -11.67
CA LEU A 77 -1.91 3.89 -10.86
C LEU A 77 -3.32 3.93 -11.46
N VAL A 78 -3.82 5.12 -11.84
CA VAL A 78 -5.16 5.27 -12.41
C VAL A 78 -5.27 4.52 -13.74
N VAL A 79 -4.25 4.62 -14.59
CA VAL A 79 -4.19 3.90 -15.86
C VAL A 79 -4.21 2.39 -15.64
N GLU A 80 -3.41 1.86 -14.72
CA GLU A 80 -3.38 0.43 -14.38
C GLU A 80 -4.76 -0.06 -13.88
N LEU A 81 -5.39 0.68 -12.97
CA LEU A 81 -6.70 0.33 -12.42
C LEU A 81 -7.79 0.35 -13.51
N LYS A 82 -7.86 1.42 -14.32
CA LYS A 82 -8.80 1.55 -15.43
C LYS A 82 -8.59 0.46 -16.48
N THR A 83 -7.34 0.24 -16.88
CA THR A 83 -6.97 -0.81 -17.85
C THR A 83 -7.42 -2.18 -17.35
N ALA A 84 -7.22 -2.47 -16.06
CA ALA A 84 -7.68 -3.72 -15.45
C ALA A 84 -9.20 -3.86 -15.42
N ILE A 85 -9.94 -2.77 -15.16
CA ILE A 85 -11.41 -2.75 -15.18
C ILE A 85 -11.93 -3.01 -16.61
N LEU A 86 -11.40 -2.29 -17.60
CA LEU A 86 -11.80 -2.45 -19.00
C LEU A 86 -11.47 -3.86 -19.50
N GLY A 87 -10.24 -4.34 -19.25
CA GLY A 87 -9.79 -5.69 -19.63
C GLY A 87 -10.47 -6.84 -18.87
N ALA A 88 -11.21 -6.55 -17.79
CA ALA A 88 -12.02 -7.55 -17.11
C ALA A 88 -13.24 -7.98 -17.95
N THR A 89 -13.70 -7.10 -18.85
CA THR A 89 -14.85 -7.34 -19.71
C THR A 89 -14.45 -8.24 -20.89
N ASN A 90 -15.01 -9.45 -20.91
CA ASN A 90 -14.74 -10.48 -21.90
C ASN A 90 -16.02 -11.08 -22.50
N VAL A 91 -17.16 -10.85 -21.84
CA VAL A 91 -18.48 -11.31 -22.27
C VAL A 91 -19.20 -10.15 -22.96
N PRO A 92 -19.59 -10.31 -24.24
CA PRO A 92 -20.35 -9.29 -24.95
C PRO A 92 -21.66 -9.01 -24.23
N SER A 93 -22.11 -7.75 -24.27
CA SER A 93 -23.37 -7.33 -23.68
C SER A 93 -24.54 -8.04 -24.35
N ILE A 94 -25.68 -8.08 -23.66
CA ILE A 94 -26.91 -8.64 -24.23
C ILE A 94 -27.35 -7.90 -25.49
N MET A 95 -27.03 -6.60 -25.61
CA MET A 95 -27.29 -5.83 -26.82
C MET A 95 -26.42 -6.30 -27.99
N ILE A 96 -25.14 -6.62 -27.75
CA ILE A 96 -24.22 -7.07 -28.79
C ILE A 96 -24.50 -8.51 -29.22
N SER A 97 -24.76 -9.41 -28.27
CA SER A 97 -24.94 -10.85 -28.55
C SER A 97 -26.39 -11.25 -28.85
N GLY A 98 -27.37 -10.42 -28.46
CA GLY A 98 -28.79 -10.75 -28.49
C GLY A 98 -29.20 -11.69 -27.35
N GLY A 99 -30.46 -11.60 -26.92
CA GLY A 99 -30.96 -12.37 -25.76
C GLY A 99 -30.76 -13.88 -25.86
N SER A 100 -30.91 -14.45 -27.07
CA SER A 100 -30.78 -15.89 -27.31
C SER A 100 -29.34 -16.43 -27.18
N ASN A 101 -28.32 -15.59 -27.42
CA ASN A 101 -26.91 -16.00 -27.36
C ASN A 101 -26.18 -15.49 -26.11
N TYR A 102 -26.88 -14.78 -25.21
CA TYR A 102 -26.25 -14.10 -24.08
C TYR A 102 -25.86 -15.09 -22.96
N PRO A 103 -24.57 -15.22 -22.62
CA PRO A 103 -24.12 -16.24 -21.67
C PRO A 103 -24.22 -15.73 -20.22
N VAL A 104 -25.43 -15.73 -19.67
CA VAL A 104 -25.77 -15.20 -18.34
C VAL A 104 -24.81 -15.69 -17.23
N ALA A 105 -24.57 -17.00 -17.16
CA ALA A 105 -23.72 -17.58 -16.12
C ALA A 105 -22.25 -17.10 -16.21
N LYS A 106 -21.74 -16.89 -17.43
CA LYS A 106 -20.39 -16.34 -17.64
C LYS A 106 -20.36 -14.86 -17.27
N LYS A 107 -21.38 -14.09 -17.65
CA LYS A 107 -21.45 -12.67 -17.30
C LYS A 107 -21.48 -12.45 -15.79
N ARG A 108 -22.24 -13.26 -15.05
CA ARG A 108 -22.30 -13.15 -13.58
C ARG A 108 -20.90 -13.25 -12.94
N LYS A 109 -20.12 -14.27 -13.34
CA LYS A 109 -18.73 -14.43 -12.88
C LYS A 109 -17.82 -13.29 -13.32
N GLU A 110 -18.06 -12.73 -14.49
CA GLU A 110 -17.33 -11.53 -14.93
C GLU A 110 -17.65 -10.33 -14.06
N LEU A 111 -18.93 -10.05 -13.80
CA LEU A 111 -19.37 -8.92 -12.97
C LEU A 111 -18.73 -8.97 -11.58
N ASP A 112 -18.71 -10.14 -10.93
CA ASP A 112 -18.06 -10.30 -9.62
C ASP A 112 -16.57 -9.88 -9.66
N ARG A 113 -15.85 -10.24 -10.74
CA ARG A 113 -14.44 -9.85 -10.94
C ARG A 113 -14.29 -8.37 -11.29
N THR A 114 -15.23 -7.81 -12.05
CA THR A 114 -15.23 -6.38 -12.40
C THR A 114 -15.49 -5.53 -11.16
N TYR A 115 -16.47 -5.89 -10.33
CA TYR A 115 -16.77 -5.20 -9.07
C TYR A 115 -15.58 -5.18 -8.12
N ALA A 116 -14.85 -6.29 -7.99
CA ALA A 116 -13.63 -6.31 -7.19
C ALA A 116 -12.58 -5.30 -7.71
N ARG A 117 -12.38 -5.20 -9.03
CA ARG A 117 -11.44 -4.23 -9.62
C ARG A 117 -11.94 -2.79 -9.53
N GLU A 118 -13.23 -2.57 -9.76
CA GLU A 118 -13.88 -1.27 -9.60
C GLU A 118 -13.76 -0.75 -8.17
N SER A 119 -13.88 -1.63 -7.17
CA SER A 119 -13.70 -1.27 -5.77
C SER A 119 -12.32 -0.67 -5.49
N GLU A 120 -11.27 -1.10 -6.18
CA GLU A 120 -9.91 -0.55 -6.01
C GLU A 120 -9.78 0.91 -6.49
N LEU A 121 -10.61 1.32 -7.45
CA LEU A 121 -10.63 2.66 -8.00
C LEU A 121 -11.67 3.56 -7.31
N TYR A 122 -12.87 3.03 -7.06
CA TYR A 122 -14.02 3.83 -6.65
C TYR A 122 -14.35 3.76 -5.15
N SER A 123 -13.86 2.75 -4.42
CA SER A 123 -14.12 2.65 -2.98
C SER A 123 -13.22 3.58 -2.17
N GLU A 124 -13.75 4.08 -1.05
CA GLU A 124 -13.01 4.83 -0.03
C GLU A 124 -11.81 4.06 0.54
N ASN A 125 -11.85 2.72 0.49
CA ASN A 125 -10.76 1.87 1.00
C ASN A 125 -9.91 1.26 -0.11
N GLY A 126 -10.14 1.62 -1.38
CA GLY A 126 -9.41 1.12 -2.54
C GLY A 126 -8.00 1.70 -2.67
N LYS A 127 -7.19 1.11 -3.56
CA LYS A 127 -5.85 1.62 -3.90
C LYS A 127 -5.83 3.11 -4.24
N HIS A 128 -6.81 3.60 -5.00
CA HIS A 128 -6.93 5.01 -5.35
C HIS A 128 -7.01 5.90 -4.09
N ALA A 129 -7.96 5.62 -3.19
CA ALA A 129 -8.14 6.41 -1.97
C ALA A 129 -6.93 6.33 -1.03
N ARG A 130 -6.36 5.14 -0.85
CA ARG A 130 -5.12 4.95 -0.06
C ARG A 130 -3.95 5.75 -0.63
N PHE A 131 -3.87 5.90 -1.95
CA PHE A 131 -2.83 6.71 -2.58
C PHE A 131 -2.96 8.18 -2.17
N PHE A 132 -4.19 8.72 -2.17
CA PHE A 132 -4.47 10.08 -1.69
C PHE A 132 -4.09 10.26 -0.23
N GLU A 133 -4.48 9.33 0.64
CA GLU A 133 -4.13 9.40 2.07
C GLU A 133 -2.61 9.37 2.28
N ASN A 134 -1.90 8.51 1.54
CA ASN A 134 -0.45 8.43 1.61
C ASN A 134 0.23 9.70 1.09
N THR A 135 -0.25 10.27 -0.02
CA THR A 135 0.24 11.57 -0.50
C THR A 135 -0.02 12.64 0.56
N ARG A 136 -1.21 12.68 1.16
CA ARG A 136 -1.53 13.65 2.20
C ARG A 136 -0.55 13.56 3.37
N LYS A 137 -0.26 12.35 3.87
CA LYS A 137 0.74 12.15 4.94
C LYS A 137 2.15 12.63 4.59
N MET A 138 2.51 12.62 3.30
CA MET A 138 3.84 13.06 2.84
C MET A 138 3.98 14.59 2.76
N PHE A 139 2.90 15.31 2.46
CA PHE A 139 2.97 16.73 2.09
C PHE A 139 2.14 17.66 2.96
N ASP A 140 1.08 17.17 3.63
CA ASP A 140 0.27 17.98 4.55
C ASP A 140 1.12 18.40 5.76
N PRO A 141 1.40 19.71 5.95
CA PRO A 141 2.28 20.17 7.02
C PRO A 141 1.81 19.78 8.42
N VAL A 142 0.50 19.68 8.63
CA VAL A 142 -0.07 19.28 9.93
C VAL A 142 0.25 17.82 10.21
N LEU A 143 0.09 16.94 9.22
CA LEU A 143 0.37 15.51 9.39
C LEU A 143 1.86 15.23 9.52
N LYS A 144 2.72 16.01 8.85
CA LYS A 144 4.18 15.90 9.00
C LYS A 144 4.61 16.26 10.43
N ARG A 145 4.12 17.38 10.97
CA ARG A 145 4.37 17.75 12.37
C ARG A 145 3.89 16.68 13.34
N GLN A 146 2.67 16.16 13.15
CA GLN A 146 2.17 15.07 13.99
C GLN A 146 3.05 13.81 13.92
N ALA A 147 3.61 13.49 12.75
CA ALA A 147 4.52 12.37 12.59
C ALA A 147 5.86 12.62 13.30
N GLU A 148 6.41 13.84 13.19
CA GLU A 148 7.61 14.29 13.90
C GLU A 148 7.41 14.25 15.42
N ASP A 149 6.30 14.81 15.93
CA ASP A 149 5.93 14.78 17.35
C ASP A 149 5.86 13.34 17.88
N VAL A 150 5.24 12.44 17.12
CA VAL A 150 5.15 11.02 17.48
C VAL A 150 6.54 10.38 17.53
N GLU A 151 7.43 10.74 16.61
CA GLU A 151 8.79 10.21 16.57
C GLU A 151 9.66 10.76 17.71
N GLU A 152 9.55 12.05 18.03
CA GLU A 152 10.19 12.64 19.21
C GLU A 152 9.70 11.99 20.50
N MET A 153 8.40 11.78 20.64
CA MET A 153 7.82 11.09 21.80
C MET A 153 8.32 9.65 21.91
N ARG A 154 8.61 8.97 20.80
CA ARG A 154 9.23 7.63 20.80
C ARG A 154 10.68 7.70 21.25
N LYS A 155 11.45 8.66 20.73
CA LYS A 155 12.85 8.84 21.09
C LYS A 155 13.01 9.16 22.59
N LYS A 156 12.23 10.12 23.10
CA LYS A 156 12.20 10.45 24.54
C LYS A 156 11.88 9.23 25.40
N ARG A 157 10.87 8.44 25.01
CA ARG A 157 10.55 7.18 25.71
C ARG A 157 11.73 6.20 25.70
N SER A 158 12.41 6.05 24.58
CA SER A 158 13.58 5.16 24.49
C SER A 158 14.71 5.62 25.40
N GLU A 159 14.98 6.93 25.43
CA GLU A 159 15.99 7.54 26.30
C GLU A 159 15.63 7.37 27.78
N GLU A 160 14.38 7.63 28.17
CA GLU A 160 13.87 7.45 29.53
C GLU A 160 13.96 6.00 30.02
N GLN A 161 13.67 5.03 29.14
CA GLN A 161 13.76 3.61 29.47
C GLN A 161 15.18 3.06 29.34
N GLY A 162 16.13 3.84 28.81
CA GLY A 162 17.51 3.40 28.60
C GLY A 162 17.69 2.37 27.49
N TRP A 163 16.69 2.15 26.63
CA TRP A 163 16.75 1.13 25.59
C TRP A 163 17.81 1.46 24.54
N GLN A 164 18.63 0.46 24.21
CA GLN A 164 19.65 0.53 23.18
C GLN A 164 19.40 -0.52 22.10
N SER A 165 19.77 -0.20 20.85
CA SER A 165 19.72 -1.18 19.78
C SER A 165 20.78 -2.25 20.03
N PHE A 166 20.36 -3.51 20.02
CA PHE A 166 21.27 -4.64 20.16
C PHE A 166 20.70 -5.88 19.45
N PHE A 167 21.58 -6.85 19.23
CA PHE A 167 21.23 -8.19 18.81
C PHE A 167 22.00 -9.18 19.68
N LYS A 168 21.31 -10.18 20.20
CA LYS A 168 21.89 -11.26 21.01
C LYS A 168 21.50 -12.59 20.39
N GLU A 169 22.50 -13.35 20.00
CA GLU A 169 22.33 -14.73 19.55
C GLU A 169 21.92 -15.62 20.72
N VAL A 170 21.11 -16.65 20.43
CA VAL A 170 20.69 -17.62 21.43
C VAL A 170 20.93 -19.02 20.90
N ASP A 171 21.38 -19.91 21.79
CA ASP A 171 21.55 -21.32 21.50
C ASP A 171 20.18 -22.02 21.50
N HIS A 172 19.51 -22.00 20.35
CA HIS A 172 18.21 -22.62 20.15
C HIS A 172 18.07 -23.16 18.71
N GLU A 173 17.40 -24.29 18.54
CA GLU A 173 17.30 -25.01 17.26
C GLU A 173 16.65 -24.16 16.14
N GLU A 174 15.64 -23.37 16.48
CA GLU A 174 14.88 -22.56 15.51
C GLU A 174 15.12 -21.05 15.60
N ILE A 175 15.67 -20.56 16.72
CA ILE A 175 15.76 -19.12 17.02
C ILE A 175 17.23 -18.76 16.91
N GLU A 176 17.53 -17.83 16.01
CA GLU A 176 18.89 -17.31 15.81
C GLU A 176 19.24 -16.31 16.91
N GLY A 177 18.29 -15.44 17.25
CA GLY A 177 18.51 -14.45 18.28
C GLY A 177 17.34 -13.50 18.45
N TYR A 178 17.51 -12.56 19.36
CA TYR A 178 16.54 -11.49 19.62
C TYR A 178 17.26 -10.15 19.71
N GLY A 179 16.50 -9.07 19.54
CA GLY A 179 17.07 -7.73 19.65
C GLY A 179 16.05 -6.62 19.75
N ILE A 180 16.57 -5.44 20.06
CA ILE A 180 15.87 -4.17 19.98
C ILE A 180 16.42 -3.40 18.79
N ASP A 181 15.50 -2.77 18.05
CA ASP A 181 15.77 -1.77 17.04
C ASP A 181 15.09 -0.48 17.50
N VAL A 182 15.87 0.42 18.10
CA VAL A 182 15.36 1.70 18.64
C VAL A 182 14.89 2.61 17.51
N ASP A 183 15.60 2.61 16.38
CA ASP A 183 15.31 3.46 15.22
C ASP A 183 13.96 3.08 14.59
N ASP A 184 13.67 1.78 14.43
CA ASP A 184 12.36 1.31 13.97
C ASP A 184 11.32 1.25 15.11
N ASN A 185 11.71 1.51 16.36
CA ASN A 185 10.91 1.33 17.58
C ASN A 185 10.31 -0.09 17.64
N ARG A 186 11.16 -1.11 17.50
CA ARG A 186 10.77 -2.53 17.44
C ARG A 186 11.58 -3.38 18.42
N ILE A 187 10.90 -4.36 19.00
CA ILE A 187 11.53 -5.56 19.54
C ILE A 187 11.27 -6.70 18.57
N TYR A 188 12.28 -7.52 18.32
CA TYR A 188 12.24 -8.56 17.30
C TYR A 188 12.91 -9.87 17.73
N ILE A 189 12.50 -10.93 17.04
CA ILE A 189 13.10 -12.26 17.09
C ILE A 189 13.43 -12.68 15.67
N GLN A 190 14.66 -13.16 15.50
CA GLN A 190 15.16 -13.70 14.26
C GLN A 190 15.23 -15.23 14.36
N THR A 191 14.84 -15.90 13.29
CA THR A 191 14.78 -17.36 13.18
C THR A 191 15.57 -17.77 11.95
N TYR A 192 16.35 -18.85 12.04
CA TYR A 192 17.17 -19.31 10.90
C TYR A 192 16.34 -19.63 9.66
N THR A 193 15.19 -20.26 9.87
CA THR A 193 14.28 -20.65 8.80
C THR A 193 12.83 -20.42 9.22
N LYS A 194 11.87 -20.92 8.43
CA LYS A 194 10.45 -20.84 8.77
C LYS A 194 10.22 -21.64 10.07
N PRO A 195 9.78 -20.99 11.15
CA PRO A 195 9.59 -21.67 12.43
C PRO A 195 8.45 -22.69 12.35
N SER A 196 8.51 -23.66 13.25
CA SER A 196 7.50 -24.68 13.49
C SER A 196 6.14 -24.05 13.83
N LEU A 197 5.08 -24.85 13.68
CA LEU A 197 3.73 -24.39 14.00
C LEU A 197 3.58 -23.97 15.47
N GLU A 198 4.28 -24.67 16.37
CA GLU A 198 4.28 -24.42 17.81
C GLU A 198 4.98 -23.10 18.14
N LEU A 199 6.23 -22.92 17.68
CA LEU A 199 6.95 -21.66 17.89
C LEU A 199 6.19 -20.49 17.27
N ARG A 200 5.63 -20.65 16.06
CA ARG A 200 4.80 -19.63 15.42
C ARG A 200 3.56 -19.27 16.24
N ALA A 201 2.95 -20.23 16.94
CA ALA A 201 1.83 -19.96 17.83
C ALA A 201 2.27 -19.10 19.02
N VAL A 202 3.40 -19.44 19.66
CA VAL A 202 3.99 -18.66 20.77
C VAL A 202 4.31 -17.23 20.33
N LEU A 203 4.98 -17.05 19.18
CA LEU A 203 5.29 -15.71 18.64
C LEU A 203 4.03 -14.87 18.40
N LYS A 204 2.94 -15.50 17.94
CA LYS A 204 1.65 -14.82 17.77
C LYS A 204 0.99 -14.45 19.11
N VAL A 205 1.12 -15.28 20.14
CA VAL A 205 0.65 -14.96 21.52
C VAL A 205 1.40 -13.75 22.05
N CYS A 206 2.71 -13.64 21.78
CA CYS A 206 3.52 -12.45 22.03
C CYS A 206 3.16 -11.25 21.15
N ALA A 207 2.11 -11.35 20.32
CA ALA A 207 1.68 -10.34 19.35
C ALA A 207 2.76 -9.92 18.33
N LEU A 208 3.76 -10.78 18.09
CA LEU A 208 4.74 -10.54 17.03
C LEU A 208 4.08 -10.77 15.66
N ARG A 209 4.49 -9.96 14.68
CA ARG A 209 4.11 -10.10 13.28
C ARG A 209 5.36 -10.33 12.44
N TRP A 210 5.24 -11.20 11.44
CA TRP A 210 6.29 -11.40 10.45
C TRP A 210 6.46 -10.13 9.60
N SER A 211 7.70 -9.66 9.48
CA SER A 211 8.08 -8.57 8.58
C SER A 211 8.85 -9.10 7.38
N PRO A 212 8.26 -9.12 6.17
CA PRO A 212 8.97 -9.55 4.97
C PRO A 212 10.18 -8.67 4.64
N LYS A 213 10.10 -7.36 4.96
CA LYS A 213 11.18 -6.39 4.69
C LYS A 213 12.43 -6.67 5.52
N ASN A 214 12.23 -6.98 6.81
CA ASN A 214 13.32 -7.16 7.77
C ASN A 214 13.61 -8.65 8.03
N VAL A 215 12.88 -9.57 7.37
CA VAL A 215 12.99 -11.03 7.49
C VAL A 215 13.00 -11.51 8.96
N ARG A 216 12.16 -10.89 9.80
CA ARG A 216 12.11 -11.15 11.25
C ARG A 216 10.70 -11.01 11.82
N TRP A 217 10.47 -11.60 12.98
CA TRP A 217 9.26 -11.41 13.76
C TRP A 217 9.41 -10.19 14.64
N GLN A 218 8.51 -9.20 14.54
CA GLN A 218 8.65 -7.94 15.25
C GLN A 218 7.32 -7.36 15.76
N ARG A 219 7.39 -6.52 16.80
CA ARG A 219 6.29 -5.69 17.31
C ARG A 219 6.81 -4.37 17.86
N ILE A 220 5.91 -3.43 18.15
CA ILE A 220 6.26 -2.14 18.75
C ILE A 220 6.98 -2.36 20.09
N LEU A 221 8.11 -1.69 20.26
CA LEU A 221 8.89 -1.71 21.49
C LEU A 221 8.11 -0.98 22.61
N THR A 222 7.76 -1.75 23.63
CA THR A 222 7.04 -1.30 24.83
C THR A 222 7.48 -2.18 25.99
N GLN A 223 7.40 -1.71 27.23
CA GLN A 223 7.71 -2.55 28.39
C GLN A 223 6.84 -3.81 28.43
N ASN A 224 5.57 -3.69 28.05
CA ASN A 224 4.67 -4.84 27.93
C ASN A 224 5.12 -5.83 26.84
N ALA A 225 5.72 -5.36 25.74
CA ALA A 225 6.27 -6.25 24.72
C ALA A 225 7.45 -7.07 25.27
N ILE A 226 8.35 -6.42 26.00
CA ILE A 226 9.50 -7.07 26.65
C ILE A 226 9.00 -8.12 27.64
N ASN A 227 8.14 -7.72 28.59
CA ASN A 227 7.62 -8.61 29.62
C ASN A 227 6.86 -9.80 29.02
N SER A 228 6.05 -9.56 27.98
CA SER A 228 5.33 -10.63 27.28
C SER A 228 6.27 -11.63 26.61
N LEU A 229 7.34 -11.16 25.98
CA LEU A 229 8.33 -12.03 25.34
C LEU A 229 9.09 -12.85 26.38
N GLN A 230 9.59 -12.20 27.43
CA GLN A 230 10.29 -12.85 28.53
C GLN A 230 9.45 -13.96 29.16
N HIS A 231 8.18 -13.65 29.46
CA HIS A 231 7.28 -14.62 30.09
C HIS A 231 6.95 -15.80 29.17
N ASN A 232 6.52 -15.54 27.94
CA ASN A 232 6.01 -16.59 27.05
C ASN A 232 7.14 -17.49 26.52
N LEU A 233 8.33 -16.95 26.26
CA LEU A 233 9.46 -17.73 25.75
C LEU A 233 10.10 -18.56 26.86
N LYS A 234 10.19 -18.03 28.07
CA LYS A 234 10.58 -18.81 29.24
C LYS A 234 9.60 -19.95 29.50
N THR A 235 8.29 -19.68 29.46
CA THR A 235 7.26 -20.68 29.77
C THR A 235 7.11 -21.75 28.71
N SER A 236 7.17 -21.38 27.43
CA SER A 236 6.86 -22.29 26.32
C SER A 236 8.08 -22.94 25.70
N VAL A 237 9.23 -22.25 25.71
CA VAL A 237 10.45 -22.64 24.98
C VAL A 237 11.64 -22.84 25.94
N GLY A 238 11.49 -22.49 27.22
CA GLY A 238 12.58 -22.56 28.19
C GLY A 238 13.69 -21.52 27.96
N LEU A 239 13.43 -20.53 27.09
CA LEU A 239 14.43 -19.57 26.64
C LEU A 239 14.28 -18.26 27.44
N GLU A 240 15.33 -17.92 28.19
CA GLU A 240 15.38 -16.68 28.96
C GLU A 240 15.97 -15.55 28.11
N ILE A 241 15.23 -14.45 28.04
CA ILE A 241 15.61 -13.25 27.32
C ILE A 241 15.84 -12.15 28.34
N GLU A 242 17.03 -11.58 28.33
CA GLU A 242 17.34 -10.37 29.07
C GLU A 242 17.36 -9.20 28.09
N VAL A 243 16.47 -8.25 28.34
CA VAL A 243 16.40 -6.99 27.60
C VAL A 243 16.66 -5.91 28.64
N ASN A 244 17.88 -5.37 28.61
CA ASN A 244 18.27 -4.21 29.41
C ASN A 244 17.94 -2.93 28.64
#